data_AF-A0A5C7AHA2-F1
#
_entry.id   AF-A0A5C7AHA2-F1
#
_cell.length_a   1.000
_cell.length_b   1.000
_cell.length_c   1.000
_cell.angle_alpha   90.00
_cell.angle_beta   90.00
_cell.angle_gamma   90.00
#
_symmetry.space_group_name_H-M   'P 1'
#
loop_
_entity.id
_entity.type
_entity.pdbx_description
1 polymer ?
#
loop_
_entity_poly.entity_id
_entity_poly.type
_entity_poly.pdbx_seq_one_letter_code
_entity_poly.pdbx_strand_id
1 'polypeptide(L)'
;MKHFFLAFTAIFFGLTTIVGQSIENKWQFEAVQNEQGVNLYNIDKNTDGLFLKDGDFTFFLAAKDSTRTEGKYITQNKLLVLYYDTPSEEIKHFTVETLTDSTLVLQDTKDVNYIFSTPKEILAVTQAATSGIIPSQGFSMNSLMRGALGMFVLLLLSYILSQNRKAINWKTIGFGLAAQLLLAIGVLKIPFIQKAFEIVGKMFVKVLEFTQAGSEFLLGGMMDISSFGFIFLFQVLPTIIFFSALTSLLFYLGVIQKVVAGMAWVLTKLLKISGAESLSVAGNIFLGQTEAPLMIKAYLESMTKSEILLVMIGGMATVAGGVLAAYIGFLGGEDEALKLFYAKHLLTASVMAAPGAIVISKMLYPQQKEINSEIQVTQENIGSNILDAIANGTTEGLKLAANVGAMLLVFIAFIAMINYGFGKLGNVTGLNTLIANNTPYLALSLEFILGYIFSPLMWLIGVAKEDMALMGQLLGIKLAASEFVGYIQLAELKNVASATHLKFEKSIIMATYMLCGFANFASIGIQIGGIGSLAPGQRKTLSEFGLKALIGGTIASLLSATIAGMIIG
;
A
#
# COMPACT_ATOMS: atom_id res chain seq x y z
N MET A 1 -3.83 14.24 32.25
CA MET A 1 -4.38 14.38 30.87
C MET A 1 -4.81 15.80 30.52
N LYS A 2 -5.61 16.51 31.35
CA LYS A 2 -6.03 17.92 31.05
C LYS A 2 -4.87 18.92 30.89
N HIS A 3 -3.86 18.88 31.77
CA HIS A 3 -2.73 19.82 31.72
C HIS A 3 -1.77 19.57 30.55
N PHE A 4 -1.67 18.33 30.07
CA PHE A 4 -0.90 17.99 28.88
C PHE A 4 -1.57 18.53 27.61
N PHE A 5 -2.91 18.42 27.53
CA PHE A 5 -3.68 18.95 26.41
C PHE A 5 -3.62 20.48 26.35
N LEU A 6 -3.71 21.16 27.50
CA LEU A 6 -3.58 22.62 27.62
C LEU A 6 -2.17 23.13 27.32
N ALA A 7 -1.12 22.40 27.74
CA ALA A 7 0.26 22.71 27.37
C ALA A 7 0.49 22.53 25.85
N PHE A 8 -0.09 21.49 25.26
CA PHE A 8 -0.03 21.25 23.82
C PHE A 8 -0.78 22.33 23.02
N THR A 9 -1.92 22.83 23.51
CA THR A 9 -2.64 23.95 22.86
C THR A 9 -1.92 25.29 23.01
N ALA A 10 -1.29 25.56 24.15
CA ALA A 10 -0.54 26.80 24.38
C ALA A 10 0.72 26.90 23.50
N ILE A 11 1.39 25.77 23.24
CA ILE A 11 2.53 25.71 22.31
C ILE A 11 2.06 25.89 20.86
N PHE A 12 0.88 25.37 20.50
CA PHE A 12 0.33 25.49 19.15
C PHE A 12 -0.11 26.91 18.78
N PHE A 13 -0.64 27.67 19.75
CA PHE A 13 -1.03 29.08 19.54
C PHE A 13 0.11 30.09 19.77
N GLY A 14 1.22 29.68 20.38
CA GLY A 14 2.38 30.54 20.59
C GLY A 14 3.34 30.67 19.40
N LEU A 15 3.14 29.90 18.32
CA LEU A 15 4.05 29.83 17.17
C LEU A 15 3.52 30.52 15.90
N THR A 16 2.35 31.15 15.94
CA THR A 16 1.86 31.97 14.82
C THR A 16 2.34 33.40 14.96
N THR A 17 3.65 33.61 14.86
CA THR A 17 4.22 34.93 14.62
C THR A 17 5.03 34.87 13.34
N ILE A 18 4.36 35.29 12.25
CA ILE A 18 4.92 35.99 11.09
C ILE A 18 6.19 35.34 10.50
N VAL A 19 6.01 34.33 9.66
CA VAL A 19 6.97 34.05 8.59
C VAL A 19 6.59 34.95 7.43
N GLY A 20 7.27 36.08 7.29
CA GLY A 20 7.26 36.80 6.01
C GLY A 20 8.00 35.93 4.99
N GLN A 21 7.39 35.64 3.84
CA GLN A 21 8.11 35.02 2.73
C GLN A 21 9.25 35.94 2.32
N SER A 22 10.48 35.45 2.43
CA SER A 22 11.67 36.18 1.97
C SER A 22 11.95 35.83 0.51
N ILE A 23 12.29 36.84 -0.29
CA ILE A 23 12.75 36.66 -1.67
C ILE A 23 14.21 36.16 -1.74
N GLU A 24 14.91 36.15 -0.59
CA GLU A 24 16.28 35.66 -0.48
C GLU A 24 16.34 34.15 -0.73
N ASN A 25 16.86 33.80 -1.90
CA ASN A 25 17.11 32.42 -2.26
C ASN A 25 18.12 32.35 -3.41
N LYS A 26 18.57 31.14 -3.72
CA LYS A 26 19.11 30.82 -5.04
C LYS A 26 17.92 30.46 -5.94
N TRP A 27 17.79 31.14 -7.06
CA TRP A 27 16.72 30.98 -8.03
C TRP A 27 17.31 30.52 -9.36
N GLN A 28 16.76 29.46 -9.95
CA GLN A 28 17.14 28.95 -11.27
C GLN A 28 16.14 29.39 -12.31
N PHE A 29 16.61 29.81 -13.49
CA PHE A 29 15.72 30.18 -14.57
C PHE A 29 14.94 28.97 -15.11
N GLU A 30 13.63 29.13 -15.28
CA GLU A 30 12.78 28.19 -16.01
C GLU A 30 12.47 28.70 -17.42
N ALA A 31 12.11 29.99 -17.55
CA ALA A 31 11.78 30.62 -18.82
C ALA A 31 11.88 32.14 -18.75
N VAL A 32 12.05 32.77 -19.92
CA VAL A 32 11.91 34.22 -20.11
C VAL A 32 10.94 34.44 -21.27
N GLN A 33 9.76 35.00 -20.98
CA GLN A 33 8.63 35.07 -21.91
C GLN A 33 8.18 36.51 -22.16
N ASN A 34 7.72 36.79 -23.39
CA ASN A 34 6.99 38.02 -23.68
C ASN A 34 5.51 37.92 -23.26
N GLU A 35 4.74 39.00 -23.41
CA GLU A 35 3.30 39.05 -23.12
C GLU A 35 2.46 37.96 -23.83
N GLN A 36 2.97 37.40 -24.93
CA GLN A 36 2.30 36.33 -25.69
C GLN A 36 2.71 34.91 -25.25
N GLY A 37 3.53 34.79 -24.20
CA GLY A 37 4.01 33.50 -23.68
C GLY A 37 5.12 32.84 -24.52
N VAL A 38 5.71 33.57 -25.46
CA VAL A 38 6.78 33.06 -26.33
C VAL A 38 8.13 33.21 -25.63
N ASN A 39 8.91 32.12 -25.58
CA ASN A 39 10.25 32.11 -24.99
C ASN A 39 11.22 32.96 -25.82
N LEU A 40 11.86 33.94 -25.18
CA LEU A 40 12.78 34.89 -25.82
C LEU A 40 14.23 34.40 -25.85
N TYR A 41 14.61 33.51 -24.94
CA TYR A 41 15.98 33.01 -24.78
C TYR A 41 15.98 31.50 -24.53
N ASN A 42 17.05 30.83 -24.93
CA ASN A 42 17.30 29.44 -24.55
C ASN A 42 18.00 29.41 -23.19
N ILE A 43 17.43 28.72 -22.21
CA ILE A 43 17.87 28.75 -20.81
C ILE A 43 18.72 27.51 -20.49
N ASP A 44 19.93 27.71 -19.96
CA ASP A 44 20.72 26.63 -19.36
C ASP A 44 20.45 26.57 -17.85
N LYS A 45 19.67 25.57 -17.44
CA LYS A 45 19.24 25.36 -16.04
C LYS A 45 20.41 25.12 -15.06
N ASN A 46 21.60 24.80 -15.54
CA ASN A 46 22.77 24.56 -14.69
C ASN A 46 23.57 25.83 -14.39
N THR A 47 23.52 26.82 -15.28
CA THR A 47 24.32 28.04 -15.16
C THR A 47 23.48 29.29 -14.92
N ASP A 48 22.29 29.36 -15.52
CA ASP A 48 21.45 30.54 -15.53
C ASP A 48 20.64 30.63 -14.23
N GLY A 49 20.79 31.75 -13.53
CA GLY A 49 20.07 31.96 -12.28
C GLY A 49 20.25 33.35 -11.68
N LEU A 50 19.50 33.55 -10.60
CA LEU A 50 19.50 34.75 -9.76
C LEU A 50 19.77 34.31 -8.32
N PHE A 51 20.81 34.86 -7.70
CA PHE A 51 21.10 34.64 -6.28
C PHE A 51 20.88 35.95 -5.53
N LEU A 52 20.05 35.92 -4.49
CA LEU A 52 19.74 37.07 -3.63
C LEU A 52 20.04 36.70 -2.19
N LYS A 53 20.94 37.44 -1.54
CA LYS A 53 21.26 37.23 -0.13
C LYS A 53 21.83 38.49 0.51
N ASP A 54 21.32 38.86 1.68
CA ASP A 54 21.87 39.94 2.52
C ASP A 54 22.02 41.30 1.79
N GLY A 55 21.17 41.57 0.79
CA GLY A 55 21.22 42.80 -0.01
C GLY A 55 22.14 42.77 -1.23
N ASP A 56 22.86 41.67 -1.47
CA ASP A 56 23.71 41.46 -2.65
C ASP A 56 23.03 40.50 -3.65
N PHE A 57 23.21 40.76 -4.95
CA PHE A 57 22.72 39.89 -6.02
C PHE A 57 23.81 39.41 -6.97
N THR A 58 23.62 38.20 -7.50
CA THR A 58 24.33 37.70 -8.67
C THR A 58 23.31 37.26 -9.71
N PHE A 59 23.43 37.77 -10.93
CA PHE A 59 22.56 37.45 -12.05
C PHE A 59 23.39 36.89 -13.21
N PHE A 60 22.95 35.79 -13.79
CA PHE A 60 23.57 35.19 -14.97
C PHE A 60 22.53 34.62 -15.93
N LEU A 61 22.66 34.96 -17.20
CA LEU A 61 21.84 34.45 -18.30
C LEU A 61 22.73 34.31 -19.54
N ALA A 62 23.21 33.10 -19.82
CA ALA A 62 24.22 32.83 -20.85
C ALA A 62 23.80 33.29 -22.25
N ALA A 63 22.50 33.24 -22.55
CA ALA A 63 21.94 33.66 -23.84
C ALA A 63 21.89 35.19 -24.06
N LYS A 64 22.05 35.98 -22.99
CA LYS A 64 21.96 37.45 -23.04
C LYS A 64 23.32 38.12 -22.88
N ASP A 65 24.14 37.64 -21.93
CA ASP A 65 25.50 38.12 -21.71
C ASP A 65 26.41 36.97 -21.25
N SER A 66 27.65 36.95 -21.74
CA SER A 66 28.62 35.88 -21.41
C SER A 66 29.28 36.05 -20.03
N THR A 67 28.96 37.12 -19.30
CA THR A 67 29.58 37.48 -18.02
C THR A 67 28.56 37.53 -16.88
N ARG A 68 28.96 37.06 -15.70
CA ARG A 68 28.17 37.20 -14.47
C ARG A 68 28.12 38.66 -14.05
N THR A 69 26.92 39.14 -13.79
CA THR A 69 26.68 40.48 -13.27
C THR A 69 26.36 40.40 -11.78
N GLU A 70 26.97 41.29 -11.01
CA GLU A 70 26.87 41.35 -9.56
C GLU A 70 26.54 42.79 -9.14
N GLY A 71 26.00 42.95 -7.93
CA GLY A 71 25.71 44.25 -7.37
C GLY A 71 24.79 44.17 -6.17
N LYS A 72 24.10 45.28 -5.86
CA LYS A 72 23.20 45.38 -4.71
C LYS A 72 21.73 45.37 -5.12
N TYR A 73 20.86 44.85 -4.25
CA TYR A 73 19.42 44.91 -4.47
C TYR A 73 18.67 45.52 -3.29
N ILE A 74 17.54 46.14 -3.60
CA ILE A 74 16.57 46.61 -2.61
C ILE A 74 15.21 46.05 -2.99
N THR A 75 14.45 45.58 -1.99
CA THR A 75 13.08 45.09 -2.16
C THR A 75 12.13 45.88 -1.28
N GLN A 76 11.00 46.29 -1.86
CA GLN A 76 9.92 46.94 -1.11
C GLN A 76 8.57 46.54 -1.71
N ASN A 77 7.75 45.82 -0.93
CA ASN A 77 6.49 45.22 -1.38
C ASN A 77 6.69 44.35 -2.64
N LYS A 78 6.16 44.78 -3.79
CA LYS A 78 6.30 44.09 -5.08
C LYS A 78 7.43 44.65 -5.95
N LEU A 79 8.18 45.65 -5.50
CA LEU A 79 9.26 46.25 -6.27
C LEU A 79 10.61 45.64 -5.89
N LEU A 80 11.34 45.14 -6.87
CA LEU A 80 12.74 44.72 -6.76
C LEU A 80 13.60 45.63 -7.65
N VAL A 81 14.62 46.25 -7.07
CA VAL A 81 15.57 47.12 -7.77
C VAL A 81 16.96 46.53 -7.68
N LEU A 82 17.64 46.35 -8.82
CA LEU A 82 19.00 45.84 -8.92
C LEU A 82 19.95 46.98 -9.35
N TYR A 83 21.00 47.21 -8.57
CA TYR A 83 22.08 48.18 -8.81
C TYR A 83 23.33 47.43 -9.23
N TYR A 84 23.72 47.51 -10.51
CA TYR A 84 24.83 46.72 -11.06
C TYR A 84 26.19 47.36 -10.72
N ASP A 85 27.15 46.55 -10.27
CA ASP A 85 28.53 47.00 -10.04
C ASP A 85 29.32 47.08 -11.36
N THR A 86 28.96 46.27 -12.37
CA THR A 86 29.57 46.29 -13.70
C THR A 86 28.55 45.91 -14.78
N PRO A 87 28.19 46.82 -15.70
CA PRO A 87 28.58 48.24 -15.76
C PRO A 87 27.95 49.06 -14.62
N SER A 88 28.75 49.94 -13.99
CA SER A 88 28.45 50.64 -12.72
C SER A 88 27.32 51.68 -12.76
N GLU A 89 26.59 51.79 -13.87
CA GLU A 89 25.52 52.78 -14.10
C GLU A 89 24.17 52.14 -14.45
N GLU A 90 24.08 50.80 -14.51
CA GLU A 90 22.83 50.12 -14.84
C GLU A 90 21.98 49.88 -13.59
N ILE A 91 20.74 50.38 -13.61
CA ILE A 91 19.71 50.10 -12.61
C ILE A 91 18.55 49.40 -13.31
N LYS A 92 18.16 48.22 -12.83
CA LYS A 92 16.98 47.50 -13.33
C LYS A 92 15.86 47.47 -12.30
N HIS A 93 14.63 47.65 -12.79
CA HIS A 93 13.42 47.60 -11.99
C HIS A 93 12.59 46.38 -12.39
N PHE A 94 12.19 45.59 -11.40
CA PHE A 94 11.30 44.44 -11.58
C PHE A 94 10.09 44.55 -10.67
N THR A 95 8.95 44.13 -11.18
CA THR A 95 7.73 43.89 -10.39
C THR A 95 7.64 42.40 -10.07
N VAL A 96 7.51 42.06 -8.79
CA VAL A 96 7.30 40.70 -8.29
C VAL A 96 5.81 40.36 -8.45
N GLU A 97 5.49 39.55 -9.46
CA GLU A 97 4.12 39.12 -9.74
C GLU A 97 3.72 37.93 -8.87
N THR A 98 4.62 36.97 -8.66
CA THR A 98 4.40 35.79 -7.83
C THR A 98 5.64 35.48 -7.01
N LEU A 99 5.47 35.26 -5.71
CA LEU A 99 6.49 34.77 -4.80
C LEU A 99 5.88 33.65 -3.96
N THR A 100 6.43 32.44 -4.08
CA THR A 100 6.13 31.28 -3.24
C THR A 100 7.44 30.66 -2.75
N ASP A 101 7.35 29.63 -1.91
CA ASP A 101 8.54 28.91 -1.42
C ASP A 101 9.32 28.19 -2.53
N SER A 102 8.73 28.01 -3.71
CA SER A 102 9.31 27.27 -4.84
C SER A 102 9.34 28.02 -6.17
N THR A 103 8.65 29.16 -6.30
CA THR A 103 8.49 29.88 -7.57
C THR A 103 8.61 31.39 -7.37
N LEU A 104 9.37 32.04 -8.25
CA LEU A 104 9.50 33.49 -8.33
C LEU A 104 9.22 33.95 -9.76
N VAL A 105 8.34 34.92 -9.95
CA VAL A 105 8.05 35.54 -11.25
C VAL A 105 8.32 37.04 -11.17
N LEU A 106 9.25 37.52 -11.98
CA LEU A 106 9.64 38.93 -12.08
C LEU A 106 9.25 39.48 -13.45
N GLN A 107 8.58 40.62 -13.49
CA GLN A 107 8.24 41.34 -14.72
C GLN A 107 9.10 42.61 -14.84
N ASP A 108 9.81 42.77 -15.96
CA ASP A 108 10.57 43.99 -16.25
C ASP A 108 9.66 45.07 -16.88
N THR A 109 10.16 46.30 -16.93
CA THR A 109 9.55 47.52 -17.52
C THR A 109 9.10 47.42 -18.98
N LYS A 110 9.38 46.30 -19.66
CA LYS A 110 8.96 45.99 -21.04
C LYS A 110 7.98 44.81 -21.12
N ASP A 111 7.31 44.48 -20.02
CA ASP A 111 6.33 43.38 -19.91
C ASP A 111 6.90 42.00 -20.29
N VAL A 112 8.17 41.79 -19.95
CA VAL A 112 8.85 40.50 -20.08
C VAL A 112 8.87 39.80 -18.73
N ASN A 113 8.36 38.57 -18.69
CA ASN A 113 8.29 37.73 -17.50
C ASN A 113 9.51 36.82 -17.41
N TYR A 114 10.24 36.94 -16.31
CA TYR A 114 11.36 36.11 -15.90
C TYR A 114 10.87 35.14 -14.83
N ILE A 115 10.79 33.86 -15.19
CA ILE A 115 10.22 32.80 -14.34
C ILE A 115 11.36 31.99 -13.75
N PHE A 116 11.35 31.83 -12.43
CA PHE A 116 12.37 31.11 -11.68
C PHE A 116 11.75 30.05 -10.76
N SER A 117 12.50 28.98 -10.54
CA SER A 117 12.24 27.95 -9.53
C SER A 117 13.39 27.84 -8.54
N THR A 118 13.13 27.36 -7.34
CA THR A 118 14.23 26.99 -6.43
C THR A 118 15.04 25.83 -7.02
N PRO A 119 16.38 25.82 -6.87
CA PRO A 119 17.19 24.68 -7.25
C PRO A 119 16.64 23.46 -6.54
N LYS A 120 16.20 22.47 -7.31
CA LYS A 120 16.12 21.12 -6.75
C LYS A 120 17.54 20.83 -6.30
N GLU A 121 17.75 20.62 -5.00
CA GLU A 121 18.90 19.88 -4.53
C GLU A 121 18.79 18.49 -5.17
N ILE A 122 19.32 18.38 -6.39
CA ILE A 122 19.91 17.15 -6.86
C ILE A 122 21.14 17.03 -5.98
N LEU A 123 20.96 16.48 -4.77
CA LEU A 123 22.02 15.73 -4.13
C LEU A 123 22.62 14.91 -5.26
N ALA A 124 23.89 15.17 -5.57
CA ALA A 124 24.62 14.37 -6.52
C ALA A 124 24.49 12.93 -6.04
N VAL A 125 23.54 12.21 -6.62
CA VAL A 125 23.58 10.76 -6.72
C VAL A 125 24.85 10.57 -7.53
N THR A 126 25.99 10.42 -6.84
CA THR A 126 27.10 9.62 -7.35
C THR A 126 26.46 8.51 -8.12
N GLN A 127 26.74 8.42 -9.42
CA GLN A 127 26.22 7.41 -10.33
C GLN A 127 26.21 6.05 -9.62
N ALA A 128 25.13 5.78 -8.90
CA ALA A 128 24.69 4.44 -8.61
C ALA A 128 24.34 3.99 -10.02
N ALA A 129 25.09 3.02 -10.51
CA ALA A 129 24.81 2.34 -11.75
C ALA A 129 23.29 2.27 -11.95
N THR A 130 22.84 2.53 -13.16
CA THR A 130 21.52 2.14 -13.68
C THR A 130 21.25 0.68 -13.34
N SER A 131 20.90 0.42 -12.09
CA SER A 131 20.64 -0.89 -11.53
C SER A 131 19.13 -0.99 -11.53
N GLY A 132 18.61 -1.18 -12.74
CA GLY A 132 17.22 -1.58 -12.91
C GLY A 132 16.92 -2.78 -12.02
N ILE A 133 15.63 -2.97 -11.72
CA ILE A 133 15.17 -4.10 -10.91
C ILE A 133 15.69 -5.40 -11.53
N ILE A 134 16.38 -6.20 -10.72
CA ILE A 134 16.94 -7.48 -11.16
C ILE A 134 15.77 -8.45 -11.41
N PRO A 135 15.61 -8.96 -12.64
CA PRO A 135 14.48 -9.81 -12.98
C PRO A 135 14.54 -11.16 -12.26
N SER A 136 13.37 -11.77 -12.08
CA SER A 136 13.24 -13.07 -11.43
C SER A 136 13.95 -14.17 -12.23
N GLN A 137 14.92 -14.86 -11.62
CA GLN A 137 15.78 -15.84 -12.31
C GLN A 137 15.15 -17.23 -12.50
N GLY A 138 13.95 -17.44 -11.96
CA GLY A 138 13.27 -18.73 -11.98
C GLY A 138 13.77 -19.67 -10.89
N PHE A 139 13.23 -20.89 -10.89
CA PHE A 139 13.46 -21.87 -9.84
C PHE A 139 14.94 -22.29 -9.77
N SER A 140 15.50 -22.34 -8.56
CA SER A 140 16.84 -22.88 -8.30
C SER A 140 16.84 -23.76 -7.04
N MET A 141 17.86 -24.61 -6.87
CA MET A 141 17.99 -25.39 -5.64
C MET A 141 18.20 -24.50 -4.41
N ASN A 142 18.86 -23.35 -4.57
CA ASN A 142 18.99 -22.37 -3.48
C ASN A 142 17.63 -21.76 -3.11
N SER A 143 16.82 -21.35 -4.11
CA SER A 143 15.47 -20.82 -3.85
C SER A 143 14.57 -21.84 -3.18
N LEU A 144 14.66 -23.12 -3.58
CA LEU A 144 13.98 -24.24 -2.93
C LEU A 144 14.39 -24.37 -1.46
N MET A 145 15.69 -24.44 -1.18
CA MET A 145 16.19 -24.60 0.19
C MET A 145 15.80 -23.43 1.10
N ARG A 146 15.89 -22.19 0.59
CA ARG A 146 15.47 -21.00 1.35
C ARG A 146 13.95 -20.96 1.57
N GLY A 147 13.16 -21.34 0.56
CA GLY A 147 11.71 -21.46 0.70
C GLY A 147 11.31 -22.53 1.72
N ALA A 148 11.94 -23.70 1.67
CA ALA A 148 11.71 -24.78 2.63
C ALA A 148 12.09 -24.37 4.07
N LEU A 149 13.22 -23.67 4.24
CA LEU A 149 13.61 -23.08 5.53
C LEU A 149 12.56 -22.09 6.04
N GLY A 150 12.09 -21.18 5.17
CA GLY A 150 11.05 -20.21 5.50
C GLY A 150 9.76 -20.88 5.95
N MET A 151 9.27 -21.85 5.17
CA MET A 151 8.10 -22.65 5.52
C MET A 151 8.28 -23.35 6.88
N PHE A 152 9.44 -23.99 7.09
CA PHE A 152 9.75 -24.64 8.36
C PHE A 152 9.71 -23.66 9.54
N VAL A 153 10.32 -22.47 9.41
CA VAL A 153 10.31 -21.43 10.45
C VAL A 153 8.89 -20.97 10.76
N LEU A 154 8.07 -20.71 9.74
CA LEU A 154 6.68 -20.26 9.91
C LEU A 154 5.80 -21.34 10.59
N LEU A 155 6.00 -22.60 10.25
CA LEU A 155 5.34 -23.73 10.90
C LEU A 155 5.85 -23.91 12.33
N LEU A 156 7.15 -23.73 12.58
CA LEU A 156 7.74 -23.78 13.92
C LEU A 156 7.19 -22.67 14.81
N LEU A 157 7.05 -21.45 14.31
CA LEU A 157 6.41 -20.34 15.04
C LEU A 157 4.97 -20.72 15.41
N SER A 158 4.21 -21.27 14.47
CA SER A 158 2.84 -21.73 14.72
C SER A 158 2.77 -22.88 15.72
N TYR A 159 3.75 -23.79 15.69
CA TYR A 159 3.88 -24.90 16.64
C TYR A 159 4.21 -24.42 18.05
N ILE A 160 5.11 -23.43 18.19
CA ILE A 160 5.48 -22.84 19.49
C ILE A 160 4.27 -22.15 20.11
N LEU A 161 3.51 -21.40 19.31
CA LEU A 161 2.32 -20.65 19.73
C LEU A 161 1.04 -21.52 19.83
N SER A 162 1.13 -22.82 19.53
CA SER A 162 0.02 -23.76 19.58
C SER A 162 -0.52 -23.96 21.00
N GLN A 163 -1.85 -23.98 21.14
CA GLN A 163 -2.51 -24.29 22.41
C GLN A 163 -2.31 -25.75 22.85
N ASN A 164 -2.27 -26.69 21.91
CA ASN A 164 -2.15 -28.12 22.20
C ASN A 164 -1.37 -28.83 21.10
N ARG A 165 -0.03 -28.84 21.22
CA ARG A 165 0.91 -29.40 20.25
C ARG A 165 0.66 -30.88 19.93
N LYS A 166 0.13 -31.65 20.89
CA LYS A 166 -0.13 -33.09 20.73
C LYS A 166 -1.37 -33.37 19.87
N ALA A 167 -2.29 -32.41 19.79
CA ALA A 167 -3.54 -32.56 19.03
C ALA A 167 -3.42 -32.10 17.56
N ILE A 168 -2.23 -31.64 17.13
CA ILE A 168 -2.02 -31.21 15.74
C ILE A 168 -2.18 -32.41 14.80
N ASN A 169 -3.13 -32.32 13.88
CA ASN A 169 -3.32 -33.32 12.84
C ASN A 169 -2.37 -33.06 11.67
N TRP A 170 -1.18 -33.67 11.72
CA TRP A 170 -0.15 -33.52 10.69
C TRP A 170 -0.58 -33.96 9.28
N LYS A 171 -1.60 -34.82 9.15
CA LYS A 171 -2.16 -35.16 7.83
C LYS A 171 -2.88 -33.96 7.22
N THR A 172 -3.71 -33.26 7.98
CA THR A 172 -4.37 -32.02 7.54
C THR A 172 -3.35 -30.94 7.20
N ILE A 173 -2.32 -30.79 8.03
CA ILE A 173 -1.22 -29.83 7.76
C ILE A 173 -0.49 -30.18 6.45
N GLY A 174 -0.11 -31.45 6.27
CA GLY A 174 0.55 -31.92 5.06
C GLY A 174 -0.29 -31.73 3.80
N PHE A 175 -1.59 -32.09 3.84
CA PHE A 175 -2.49 -31.87 2.71
C PHE A 175 -2.72 -30.38 2.41
N GLY A 176 -2.80 -29.53 3.44
CA GLY A 176 -2.95 -28.08 3.25
C GLY A 176 -1.73 -27.44 2.60
N LEU A 177 -0.52 -27.80 3.06
CA LEU A 177 0.73 -27.36 2.45
C LEU A 177 0.88 -27.88 1.02
N ALA A 178 0.54 -29.15 0.78
CA ALA A 178 0.56 -29.73 -0.55
C ALA A 178 -0.44 -29.01 -1.48
N ALA A 179 -1.65 -28.73 -1.00
CA ALA A 179 -2.65 -27.98 -1.78
C ALA A 179 -2.14 -26.58 -2.14
N GLN A 180 -1.57 -25.85 -1.18
CA GLN A 180 -1.01 -24.51 -1.41
C GLN A 180 0.16 -24.54 -2.40
N LEU A 181 1.06 -25.52 -2.30
CA LEU A 181 2.19 -25.69 -3.21
C LEU A 181 1.73 -26.11 -4.63
N LEU A 182 0.78 -27.04 -4.74
CA LEU A 182 0.23 -27.47 -6.02
C LEU A 182 -0.52 -26.34 -6.72
N LEU A 183 -1.29 -25.54 -5.98
CA LEU A 183 -1.93 -24.33 -6.51
C LEU A 183 -0.89 -23.32 -7.00
N ALA A 184 0.14 -23.05 -6.21
CA ALA A 184 1.21 -22.13 -6.60
C ALA A 184 1.94 -22.59 -7.87
N ILE A 185 2.36 -23.86 -7.94
CA ILE A 185 3.00 -24.43 -9.12
C ILE A 185 2.04 -24.40 -10.31
N GLY A 186 0.77 -24.75 -10.09
CA GLY A 186 -0.26 -24.70 -11.11
C GLY A 186 -0.36 -23.31 -11.74
N VAL A 187 -0.57 -22.27 -10.93
CA VAL A 187 -0.78 -20.91 -11.45
C VAL A 187 0.52 -20.26 -11.93
N LEU A 188 1.69 -20.60 -11.37
CA LEU A 188 2.96 -19.96 -11.73
C LEU A 188 3.75 -20.68 -12.82
N LYS A 189 3.51 -21.97 -13.08
CA LYS A 189 4.30 -22.76 -14.04
C LYS A 189 3.48 -23.48 -15.11
N ILE A 190 2.20 -23.80 -14.87
CA ILE A 190 1.40 -24.59 -15.82
C ILE A 190 0.63 -23.65 -16.77
N PRO A 191 0.94 -23.62 -18.09
CA PRO A 191 0.36 -22.64 -19.02
C PRO A 191 -1.16 -22.67 -19.12
N PHE A 192 -1.78 -23.86 -19.02
CA PHE A 192 -3.24 -23.98 -19.06
C PHE A 192 -3.91 -23.34 -17.83
N ILE A 193 -3.33 -23.53 -16.64
CA ILE A 193 -3.85 -22.94 -15.40
C ILE A 193 -3.58 -21.44 -15.37
N GLN A 194 -2.41 -21.01 -15.86
CA GLN A 194 -2.10 -19.59 -16.08
C GLN A 194 -3.17 -18.91 -16.94
N LYS A 195 -3.53 -19.51 -18.08
CA LYS A 195 -4.60 -18.99 -18.95
C LYS A 195 -5.94 -18.90 -18.24
N ALA A 196 -6.29 -19.89 -17.41
CA ALA A 196 -7.53 -19.83 -16.63
C ALA A 196 -7.53 -18.64 -15.64
N PHE A 197 -6.44 -18.43 -14.91
CA PHE A 197 -6.30 -17.28 -14.00
C PHE A 197 -6.19 -15.95 -14.76
N GLU A 198 -5.60 -15.94 -15.95
CA GLU A 198 -5.55 -14.76 -16.82
C GLU A 198 -6.94 -14.37 -17.31
N ILE A 199 -7.81 -15.33 -17.66
CA ILE A 199 -9.21 -15.06 -18.00
C ILE A 199 -9.92 -14.39 -16.82
N VAL A 200 -9.74 -14.91 -15.60
CA VAL A 200 -10.32 -14.30 -14.41
C VAL A 200 -9.72 -12.90 -14.15
N GLY A 201 -8.40 -12.74 -14.28
CA GLY A 201 -7.74 -11.44 -14.15
C GLY A 201 -8.26 -10.42 -15.17
N LYS A 202 -8.46 -10.82 -16.43
CA LYS A 202 -9.07 -9.99 -17.48
C LYS A 202 -10.49 -9.58 -17.13
N MET A 203 -11.28 -10.45 -16.50
CA MET A 203 -12.60 -10.07 -16.00
C MET A 203 -12.50 -8.96 -14.95
N PHE A 204 -11.57 -9.08 -13.97
CA PHE A 204 -11.35 -8.02 -12.98
C PHE A 204 -10.92 -6.70 -13.62
N VAL A 205 -9.96 -6.74 -14.55
CA VAL A 205 -9.51 -5.54 -15.29
C VAL A 205 -10.66 -4.93 -16.08
N LYS A 206 -11.50 -5.74 -16.73
CA LYS A 206 -12.67 -5.23 -17.46
C LYS A 206 -13.70 -4.56 -16.55
N VAL A 207 -13.89 -5.08 -15.34
CA VAL A 207 -14.76 -4.46 -14.32
C VAL A 207 -14.19 -3.12 -13.84
N LEU A 208 -12.86 -2.96 -13.78
CA LEU A 208 -12.23 -1.65 -13.54
C LEU A 208 -12.60 -0.64 -14.64
N GLU A 209 -12.56 -1.05 -15.91
CA GLU A 209 -12.93 -0.17 -17.04
C GLU A 209 -14.40 0.27 -16.98
N PHE A 210 -15.32 -0.61 -16.56
CA PHE A 210 -16.72 -0.22 -16.36
C PHE A 210 -16.89 0.80 -15.24
N THR A 211 -16.09 0.66 -14.18
CA THR A 211 -16.06 1.65 -13.10
C THR A 211 -15.54 2.98 -13.63
N GLN A 212 -14.48 2.97 -14.45
CA GLN A 212 -13.90 4.17 -15.03
C GLN A 212 -14.92 4.97 -15.84
N ALA A 213 -15.76 4.32 -16.65
CA ALA A 213 -16.84 5.01 -17.37
C ALA A 213 -17.81 5.75 -16.43
N GLY A 214 -18.14 5.14 -15.28
CA GLY A 214 -18.96 5.79 -14.25
C GLY A 214 -18.24 6.95 -13.55
N SER A 215 -16.96 6.79 -13.26
CA SER A 215 -16.12 7.85 -12.67
C SER A 215 -15.93 9.03 -13.62
N GLU A 216 -15.69 8.80 -14.91
CA GLU A 216 -15.57 9.84 -15.93
C GLU A 216 -16.86 10.64 -16.08
N PHE A 217 -18.03 9.99 -16.02
CA PHE A 217 -19.31 10.68 -16.00
C PHE A 217 -19.47 11.60 -14.78
N LEU A 218 -19.04 11.14 -13.59
CA LEU A 218 -19.20 11.91 -12.33
C LEU A 218 -18.15 13.00 -12.13
N LEU A 219 -16.91 12.77 -12.58
CA LEU A 219 -15.74 13.57 -12.23
C LEU A 219 -15.12 14.30 -13.44
N GLY A 220 -15.51 13.94 -14.66
CA GLY A 220 -15.06 14.56 -15.90
C GLY A 220 -13.54 14.60 -16.02
N GLY A 221 -12.99 15.77 -16.35
CA GLY A 221 -11.55 15.97 -16.55
C GLY A 221 -10.68 15.68 -15.33
N MET A 222 -11.23 15.56 -14.11
CA MET A 222 -10.47 15.18 -12.92
C MET A 222 -9.97 13.71 -12.96
N MET A 223 -10.51 12.89 -13.87
CA MET A 223 -10.00 11.55 -14.15
C MET A 223 -8.78 11.55 -15.07
N ASP A 224 -8.49 12.67 -15.75
CA ASP A 224 -7.36 12.77 -16.68
C ASP A 224 -6.04 12.90 -15.93
N ILE A 225 -5.28 11.81 -15.93
CA ILE A 225 -3.95 11.72 -15.31
C ILE A 225 -2.93 12.62 -16.00
N SER A 226 -3.08 12.87 -17.30
CA SER A 226 -2.13 13.74 -18.02
C SER A 226 -2.23 15.20 -17.56
N SER A 227 -3.42 15.61 -17.11
CA SER A 227 -3.69 16.96 -16.61
C SER A 227 -3.56 17.06 -15.09
N PHE A 228 -4.09 16.10 -14.33
CA PHE A 228 -4.21 16.18 -12.87
C PHE A 228 -3.31 15.19 -12.10
N GLY A 229 -2.61 14.31 -12.81
CA GLY A 229 -1.87 13.21 -12.20
C GLY A 229 -2.76 12.08 -11.69
N PHE A 230 -2.12 11.07 -11.09
CA PHE A 230 -2.83 9.94 -10.48
C PHE A 230 -3.47 10.39 -9.15
N ILE A 231 -4.76 10.75 -9.16
CA ILE A 231 -5.49 11.12 -7.94
C ILE A 231 -6.18 9.88 -7.39
N PHE A 232 -5.61 9.35 -6.30
CA PHE A 232 -6.13 8.19 -5.57
C PHE A 232 -7.65 8.25 -5.32
N LEU A 233 -8.15 9.41 -4.86
CA LEU A 233 -9.54 9.60 -4.49
C LEU A 233 -10.49 9.32 -5.65
N PHE A 234 -10.08 9.67 -6.87
CA PHE A 234 -10.91 9.59 -8.08
C PHE A 234 -10.72 8.28 -8.83
N GLN A 235 -9.52 7.70 -8.80
CA GLN A 235 -9.21 6.50 -9.58
C GLN A 235 -9.48 5.20 -8.82
N VAL A 236 -9.40 5.21 -7.49
CA VAL A 236 -9.41 3.97 -6.71
C VAL A 236 -10.66 3.80 -5.87
N LEU A 237 -11.13 4.86 -5.19
CA LEU A 237 -12.30 4.73 -4.32
C LEU A 237 -13.60 4.36 -5.06
N PRO A 238 -13.91 4.89 -6.27
CA PRO A 238 -15.11 4.49 -7.00
C PRO A 238 -15.16 2.99 -7.31
N THR A 239 -14.00 2.38 -7.53
CA THR A 239 -13.86 0.93 -7.77
C THR A 239 -14.38 0.12 -6.59
N ILE A 240 -14.09 0.56 -5.36
CA ILE A 240 -14.58 -0.10 -4.14
C ILE A 240 -16.12 -0.08 -4.10
N ILE A 241 -16.72 1.06 -4.45
CA ILE A 241 -18.18 1.25 -4.46
C ILE A 241 -18.82 0.32 -5.49
N PHE A 242 -18.32 0.33 -6.72
CA PHE A 242 -18.86 -0.47 -7.80
C PHE A 242 -18.72 -1.98 -7.53
N PHE A 243 -17.55 -2.43 -7.09
CA PHE A 243 -17.36 -3.85 -6.75
C PHE A 243 -18.20 -4.30 -5.57
N SER A 244 -18.46 -3.44 -4.57
CA SER A 244 -19.35 -3.78 -3.47
C SER A 244 -20.79 -3.97 -3.97
N ALA A 245 -21.27 -3.08 -4.84
CA ALA A 245 -22.57 -3.23 -5.50
C ALA A 245 -22.66 -4.50 -6.35
N LEU A 246 -21.62 -4.80 -7.14
CA LEU A 246 -21.55 -6.01 -7.96
C LEU A 246 -21.52 -7.28 -7.10
N THR A 247 -20.73 -7.29 -6.04
CA THR A 247 -20.63 -8.44 -5.12
C THR A 247 -21.97 -8.69 -4.43
N SER A 248 -22.65 -7.63 -3.97
CA SER A 248 -24.00 -7.70 -3.40
C SER A 248 -25.01 -8.27 -4.40
N LEU A 249 -24.97 -7.82 -5.65
CA LEU A 249 -25.81 -8.36 -6.73
C LEU A 249 -25.54 -9.86 -6.96
N LEU A 250 -24.27 -10.26 -7.08
CA LEU A 250 -23.90 -11.66 -7.30
C LEU A 250 -24.28 -12.55 -6.11
N PHE A 251 -24.27 -12.00 -4.90
CA PHE A 251 -24.78 -12.66 -3.71
C PHE A 251 -26.30 -12.82 -3.76
N TYR A 252 -27.04 -11.77 -4.10
CA TYR A 252 -28.50 -11.84 -4.25
C TYR A 252 -28.92 -12.86 -5.32
N LEU A 253 -28.20 -12.93 -6.44
CA LEU A 253 -28.45 -13.89 -7.53
C LEU A 253 -28.04 -15.33 -7.20
N GLY A 254 -27.42 -15.59 -6.04
CA GLY A 254 -27.00 -16.94 -5.65
C GLY A 254 -25.72 -17.44 -6.33
N VAL A 255 -24.98 -16.58 -7.06
CA VAL A 255 -23.79 -16.97 -7.83
C VAL A 255 -22.62 -17.27 -6.88
N ILE A 256 -22.37 -16.38 -5.92
CA ILE A 256 -21.28 -16.54 -4.94
C ILE A 256 -21.48 -17.83 -4.14
N GLN A 257 -22.72 -18.11 -3.71
CA GLN A 257 -23.08 -19.28 -2.93
C GLN A 257 -22.76 -20.58 -3.67
N LYS A 258 -23.04 -20.66 -4.97
CA LYS A 258 -22.73 -21.85 -5.78
C LYS A 258 -21.22 -22.08 -5.91
N VAL A 259 -20.46 -21.02 -6.19
CA VAL A 259 -19.00 -21.09 -6.34
C VAL A 259 -18.36 -21.49 -5.00
N VAL A 260 -18.74 -20.78 -3.93
CA VAL A 260 -18.20 -20.97 -2.58
C VAL A 260 -18.57 -22.35 -2.03
N ALA A 261 -19.79 -22.85 -2.27
CA ALA A 261 -20.18 -24.21 -1.85
C ALA A 261 -19.33 -25.29 -2.54
N GLY A 262 -19.05 -25.15 -3.83
CA GLY A 262 -18.16 -26.05 -4.56
C GLY A 262 -16.74 -26.06 -4.00
N MET A 263 -16.18 -24.87 -3.75
CA MET A 263 -14.85 -24.74 -3.14
C MET A 263 -14.81 -25.26 -1.71
N ALA A 264 -15.84 -25.00 -0.92
CA ALA A 264 -15.97 -25.52 0.43
C ALA A 264 -16.02 -27.05 0.42
N TRP A 265 -16.76 -27.65 -0.51
CA TRP A 265 -16.77 -29.11 -0.65
C TRP A 265 -15.38 -29.69 -0.92
N VAL A 266 -14.60 -29.06 -1.82
CA VAL A 266 -13.22 -29.48 -2.09
C VAL A 266 -12.36 -29.38 -0.84
N LEU A 267 -12.41 -28.25 -0.12
CA LEU A 267 -11.61 -28.01 1.08
C LEU A 267 -12.01 -28.94 2.23
N THR A 268 -13.30 -29.15 2.49
CA THR A 268 -13.82 -30.10 3.48
C THR A 268 -13.33 -31.52 3.19
N LYS A 269 -13.41 -31.98 1.94
CA LYS A 269 -12.97 -33.34 1.56
C LYS A 269 -11.45 -33.50 1.64
N LEU A 270 -10.70 -32.51 1.17
CA LEU A 270 -9.24 -32.58 1.10
C LEU A 270 -8.58 -32.42 2.47
N LEU A 271 -9.06 -31.47 3.29
CA LEU A 271 -8.40 -31.06 4.53
C LEU A 271 -9.07 -31.58 5.80
N LYS A 272 -10.23 -32.25 5.65
CA LYS A 272 -11.01 -32.83 6.76
C LYS A 272 -11.35 -31.78 7.82
N ILE A 273 -11.93 -30.67 7.37
CA ILE A 273 -12.43 -29.57 8.21
C ILE A 273 -13.96 -29.52 8.17
N SER A 274 -14.61 -28.81 9.10
CA SER A 274 -16.07 -28.76 9.13
C SER A 274 -16.66 -28.01 7.93
N GLY A 275 -17.90 -28.32 7.59
CA GLY A 275 -18.57 -27.69 6.45
C GLY A 275 -18.73 -26.18 6.65
N ALA A 276 -19.09 -25.75 7.86
CA ALA A 276 -19.23 -24.33 8.20
C ALA A 276 -17.90 -23.57 8.11
N GLU A 277 -16.83 -24.06 8.74
CA GLU A 277 -15.55 -23.36 8.67
C GLU A 277 -14.96 -23.36 7.25
N SER A 278 -15.21 -24.43 6.48
CA SER A 278 -14.82 -24.50 5.07
C SER A 278 -15.59 -23.52 4.19
N LEU A 279 -16.89 -23.31 4.46
CA LEU A 279 -17.71 -22.36 3.72
C LEU A 279 -17.24 -20.92 3.97
N SER A 280 -16.91 -20.59 5.21
CA SER A 280 -16.35 -19.29 5.56
C SER A 280 -14.99 -19.05 4.89
N VAL A 281 -14.07 -20.02 4.94
CA VAL A 281 -12.75 -19.88 4.31
C VAL A 281 -12.85 -19.79 2.79
N ALA A 282 -13.72 -20.58 2.16
CA ALA A 282 -13.97 -20.48 0.73
C ALA A 282 -14.63 -19.13 0.35
N GLY A 283 -15.55 -18.63 1.18
CA GLY A 283 -16.19 -17.33 1.00
C GLY A 283 -15.19 -16.18 1.06
N ASN A 284 -14.27 -16.24 2.02
CA ASN A 284 -13.21 -15.24 2.24
C ASN A 284 -12.27 -15.03 1.04
N ILE A 285 -12.25 -15.95 0.05
CA ILE A 285 -11.48 -15.75 -1.19
C ILE A 285 -12.05 -14.60 -2.03
N PHE A 286 -13.35 -14.34 -1.91
CA PHE A 286 -14.08 -13.32 -2.68
C PHE A 286 -14.68 -12.22 -1.80
N LEU A 287 -15.12 -12.60 -0.59
CA LEU A 287 -15.80 -11.74 0.37
C LEU A 287 -14.84 -11.28 1.48
N GLY A 288 -15.14 -10.14 2.09
CA GLY A 288 -14.37 -9.62 3.22
C GLY A 288 -14.56 -10.41 4.51
N GLN A 289 -13.70 -10.10 5.48
CA GLN A 289 -13.65 -10.77 6.80
C GLN A 289 -14.93 -10.64 7.65
N THR A 290 -15.83 -9.72 7.32
CA THR A 290 -17.14 -9.54 7.97
C THR A 290 -18.30 -10.10 7.14
N GLU A 291 -18.10 -10.27 5.84
CA GLU A 291 -19.13 -10.70 4.88
C GLU A 291 -19.15 -12.22 4.75
N ALA A 292 -17.99 -12.88 4.67
CA ALA A 292 -17.93 -14.33 4.58
C ALA A 292 -18.59 -15.05 5.78
N PRO A 293 -18.46 -14.58 7.04
CA PRO A 293 -19.17 -15.15 8.18
C PRO A 293 -20.70 -15.07 8.07
N LEU A 294 -21.27 -14.15 7.27
CA LEU A 294 -22.72 -14.07 7.05
C LEU A 294 -23.27 -15.36 6.43
N MET A 295 -22.50 -15.99 5.54
CA MET A 295 -22.89 -17.25 4.87
C MET A 295 -23.09 -18.41 5.84
N ILE A 296 -22.45 -18.33 7.01
CA ILE A 296 -22.47 -19.37 8.06
C ILE A 296 -23.12 -18.88 9.35
N LYS A 297 -23.88 -17.78 9.30
CA LYS A 297 -24.49 -17.14 10.47
C LYS A 297 -25.23 -18.13 11.38
N ALA A 298 -25.99 -19.07 10.78
CA ALA A 298 -26.74 -20.08 11.51
C ALA A 298 -25.86 -21.03 12.36
N TYR A 299 -24.58 -21.19 12.00
CA TYR A 299 -23.64 -22.09 12.68
C TYR A 299 -22.76 -21.38 13.69
N LEU A 300 -22.49 -20.08 13.51
CA LEU A 300 -21.48 -19.32 14.27
C LEU A 300 -21.61 -19.49 15.80
N GLU A 301 -22.82 -19.45 16.36
CA GLU A 301 -23.02 -19.62 17.80
C GLU A 301 -22.61 -20.99 18.31
N SER A 302 -22.84 -22.03 17.52
CA SER A 302 -22.54 -23.42 17.88
C SER A 302 -21.10 -23.85 17.57
N MET A 303 -20.34 -23.01 16.86
CA MET A 303 -18.98 -23.35 16.44
C MET A 303 -18.04 -23.50 17.62
N THR A 304 -17.12 -24.45 17.47
CA THR A 304 -16.05 -24.70 18.41
C THR A 304 -14.97 -23.61 18.32
N LYS A 305 -14.14 -23.51 19.36
CA LYS A 305 -13.03 -22.54 19.40
C LYS A 305 -12.05 -22.70 18.23
N SER A 306 -11.77 -23.93 17.78
CA SER A 306 -10.89 -24.16 16.63
C SER A 306 -11.52 -23.65 15.32
N GLU A 307 -12.83 -23.85 15.16
CA GLU A 307 -13.56 -23.38 13.98
C GLU A 307 -13.68 -21.85 13.98
N ILE A 308 -14.00 -21.23 15.11
CA ILE A 308 -14.02 -19.76 15.24
C ILE A 308 -12.65 -19.17 14.94
N LEU A 309 -11.56 -19.78 15.42
CA LEU A 309 -10.22 -19.30 15.10
C LEU A 309 -9.93 -19.40 13.59
N LEU A 310 -10.39 -20.46 12.91
CA LEU A 310 -10.25 -20.56 11.45
C LEU A 310 -11.08 -19.49 10.72
N VAL A 311 -12.31 -19.21 11.15
CA VAL A 311 -13.11 -18.11 10.57
C VAL A 311 -12.36 -16.79 10.67
N MET A 312 -11.79 -16.49 11.85
CA MET A 312 -11.03 -15.26 12.07
C MET A 312 -9.74 -15.21 11.24
N ILE A 313 -8.92 -16.27 11.26
CA ILE A 313 -7.67 -16.34 10.49
C ILE A 313 -7.95 -16.31 9.00
N GLY A 314 -8.97 -17.02 8.52
CA GLY A 314 -9.39 -17.00 7.13
C GLY A 314 -9.70 -15.60 6.64
N GLY A 315 -10.47 -14.83 7.42
CA GLY A 315 -10.78 -13.43 7.09
C GLY A 315 -9.55 -12.52 7.10
N MET A 316 -8.58 -12.74 8.01
CA MET A 316 -7.35 -11.93 8.05
C MET A 316 -6.30 -12.36 7.00
N ALA A 317 -6.38 -13.58 6.50
CA ALA A 317 -5.42 -14.12 5.54
C ALA A 317 -5.76 -13.76 4.09
N THR A 318 -7.01 -13.40 3.79
CA THR A 318 -7.50 -13.13 2.44
C THR A 318 -7.88 -11.65 2.25
N VAL A 319 -8.25 -11.29 1.03
CA VAL A 319 -8.69 -9.94 0.64
C VAL A 319 -10.02 -10.05 -0.11
N ALA A 320 -10.93 -9.12 0.16
CA ALA A 320 -12.20 -9.00 -0.56
C ALA A 320 -12.01 -8.56 -2.02
N GLY A 321 -12.85 -9.05 -2.93
CA GLY A 321 -12.77 -8.74 -4.35
C GLY A 321 -12.80 -7.23 -4.66
N GLY A 322 -13.62 -6.45 -3.94
CA GLY A 322 -13.69 -5.00 -4.17
C GLY A 322 -12.44 -4.22 -3.75
N VAL A 323 -11.68 -4.75 -2.81
CA VAL A 323 -10.42 -4.17 -2.36
C VAL A 323 -9.24 -4.67 -3.20
N LEU A 324 -9.33 -5.91 -3.70
CA LEU A 324 -8.37 -6.48 -4.66
C LEU A 324 -8.20 -5.59 -5.90
N ALA A 325 -9.31 -5.05 -6.39
CA ALA A 325 -9.39 -4.15 -7.54
C ALA A 325 -8.59 -2.85 -7.31
N ALA A 326 -8.62 -2.30 -6.09
CA ALA A 326 -7.79 -1.16 -5.72
C ALA A 326 -6.29 -1.49 -5.76
N TYR A 327 -5.89 -2.67 -5.30
CA TYR A 327 -4.48 -3.10 -5.29
C TYR A 327 -3.94 -3.36 -6.70
N ILE A 328 -4.80 -3.87 -7.61
CA ILE A 328 -4.48 -3.94 -9.04
C ILE A 328 -4.22 -2.54 -9.59
N GLY A 329 -5.03 -1.55 -9.21
CA GLY A 329 -4.81 -0.15 -9.59
C GLY A 329 -3.49 0.42 -9.05
N PHE A 330 -3.20 0.23 -7.76
CA PHE A 330 -1.95 0.74 -7.15
C PHE A 330 -0.69 0.19 -7.81
N LEU A 331 -0.69 -1.11 -8.12
CA LEU A 331 0.49 -1.77 -8.64
C LEU A 331 0.58 -1.71 -10.17
N GLY A 332 -0.57 -1.76 -10.85
CA GLY A 332 -0.67 -1.72 -12.30
C GLY A 332 -0.63 -0.31 -12.90
N GLY A 333 -0.98 0.73 -12.13
CA GLY A 333 -1.10 2.09 -12.67
C GLY A 333 -2.12 2.11 -13.81
N GLU A 334 -1.75 2.66 -14.97
CA GLU A 334 -2.55 2.60 -16.20
C GLU A 334 -2.12 1.51 -17.20
N ASP A 335 -1.04 0.80 -16.91
CA ASP A 335 -0.53 -0.25 -17.80
C ASP A 335 -1.42 -1.51 -17.66
N GLU A 336 -2.17 -1.81 -18.72
CA GLU A 336 -3.08 -2.96 -18.76
C GLU A 336 -2.34 -4.29 -18.56
N ALA A 337 -1.12 -4.43 -19.09
CA ALA A 337 -0.32 -5.63 -18.93
C ALA A 337 0.13 -5.79 -17.48
N LEU A 338 0.51 -4.70 -16.80
CA LEU A 338 0.83 -4.71 -15.37
C LEU A 338 -0.41 -4.95 -14.51
N LYS A 339 -1.56 -4.32 -14.82
CA LYS A 339 -2.85 -4.58 -14.15
C LYS A 339 -3.17 -6.08 -14.21
N LEU A 340 -3.07 -6.69 -15.38
CA LEU A 340 -3.32 -8.12 -15.57
C LEU A 340 -2.29 -8.98 -14.82
N PHE A 341 -1.02 -8.59 -14.84
CA PHE A 341 0.05 -9.28 -14.11
C PHE A 341 -0.23 -9.32 -12.60
N TYR A 342 -0.54 -8.18 -11.99
CA TYR A 342 -0.86 -8.11 -10.56
C TYR A 342 -2.21 -8.72 -10.22
N ALA A 343 -3.22 -8.60 -11.09
CA ALA A 343 -4.51 -9.29 -10.93
C ALA A 343 -4.32 -10.80 -10.79
N LYS A 344 -3.49 -11.40 -11.66
CA LYS A 344 -3.14 -12.83 -11.58
C LYS A 344 -2.48 -13.16 -10.23
N HIS A 345 -1.47 -12.39 -9.81
CA HIS A 345 -0.75 -12.67 -8.55
C HIS A 345 -1.62 -12.48 -7.31
N LEU A 346 -2.41 -11.42 -7.25
CA LEU A 346 -3.32 -11.12 -6.14
C LEU A 346 -4.45 -12.15 -6.03
N LEU A 347 -5.04 -12.57 -7.16
CA LEU A 347 -6.02 -13.66 -7.19
C LEU A 347 -5.40 -14.98 -6.72
N THR A 348 -4.19 -15.28 -7.18
CA THR A 348 -3.44 -16.47 -6.75
C THR A 348 -3.18 -16.42 -5.25
N ALA A 349 -2.76 -15.28 -4.71
CA ALA A 349 -2.52 -15.08 -3.30
C ALA A 349 -3.78 -15.32 -2.46
N SER A 350 -4.93 -14.79 -2.88
CA SER A 350 -6.22 -14.99 -2.19
C SER A 350 -6.62 -16.47 -2.16
N VAL A 351 -6.53 -17.18 -3.30
CA VAL A 351 -6.86 -18.61 -3.36
C VAL A 351 -5.88 -19.47 -2.56
N MET A 352 -4.58 -19.15 -2.58
CA MET A 352 -3.56 -19.85 -1.79
C MET A 352 -3.69 -19.58 -0.29
N ALA A 353 -4.21 -18.42 0.11
CA ALA A 353 -4.40 -18.07 1.50
C ALA A 353 -5.44 -18.96 2.20
N ALA A 354 -6.41 -19.52 1.49
CA ALA A 354 -7.41 -20.44 2.07
C ALA A 354 -6.78 -21.71 2.70
N PRO A 355 -6.05 -22.58 1.97
CA PRO A 355 -5.36 -23.71 2.57
C PRO A 355 -4.28 -23.28 3.58
N GLY A 356 -3.60 -22.14 3.35
CA GLY A 356 -2.63 -21.59 4.30
C GLY A 356 -3.27 -21.21 5.65
N ALA A 357 -4.41 -20.54 5.64
CA ALA A 357 -5.20 -20.19 6.82
C ALA A 357 -5.62 -21.44 7.60
N ILE A 358 -6.04 -22.50 6.88
CA ILE A 358 -6.41 -23.79 7.48
C ILE A 358 -5.21 -24.43 8.17
N VAL A 359 -4.06 -24.50 7.50
CA VAL A 359 -2.81 -25.03 8.07
C VAL A 359 -2.46 -24.29 9.36
N ILE A 360 -2.37 -22.97 9.32
CA ILE A 360 -1.92 -22.17 10.47
C ILE A 360 -2.95 -22.21 11.60
N SER A 361 -4.24 -22.10 11.30
CA SER A 361 -5.30 -22.17 12.31
C SER A 361 -5.29 -23.52 13.04
N LYS A 362 -5.24 -24.62 12.28
CA LYS A 362 -5.24 -25.96 12.87
C LYS A 362 -3.93 -26.31 13.58
N MET A 363 -2.84 -25.57 13.36
CA MET A 363 -1.64 -25.62 14.21
C MET A 363 -1.82 -24.79 15.49
N LEU A 364 -2.28 -23.55 15.38
CA LEU A 364 -2.42 -22.63 16.53
C LEU A 364 -3.48 -23.11 17.54
N TYR A 365 -4.58 -23.67 17.05
CA TYR A 365 -5.64 -24.24 17.87
C TYR A 365 -6.24 -25.48 17.19
N PRO A 366 -5.66 -26.67 17.41
CA PRO A 366 -6.10 -27.89 16.75
C PRO A 366 -7.54 -28.28 17.11
N GLN A 367 -8.22 -28.91 16.16
CA GLN A 367 -9.57 -29.44 16.36
C GLN A 367 -9.52 -30.60 17.36
N GLN A 368 -10.34 -30.55 18.41
CA GLN A 368 -10.45 -31.60 19.43
C GLN A 368 -11.83 -32.25 19.49
N LYS A 369 -12.86 -31.53 19.06
CA LYS A 369 -14.24 -32.03 18.99
C LYS A 369 -14.51 -32.64 17.61
N GLU A 370 -15.53 -33.48 17.54
CA GLU A 370 -15.96 -34.08 16.27
C GLU A 370 -16.33 -33.01 15.24
N ILE A 371 -16.13 -33.36 13.98
CA ILE A 371 -16.28 -32.46 12.84
C ILE A 371 -17.64 -32.74 12.20
N ASN A 372 -18.50 -31.72 12.14
CA ASN A 372 -19.68 -31.79 11.29
C ASN A 372 -19.30 -31.40 9.86
N SER A 373 -19.31 -32.38 8.94
CA SER A 373 -18.96 -32.16 7.53
C SER A 373 -20.13 -31.69 6.67
N GLU A 374 -21.32 -31.50 7.23
CA GLU A 374 -22.46 -30.98 6.48
C GLU A 374 -22.22 -29.54 6.04
N ILE A 375 -22.39 -29.29 4.75
CA ILE A 375 -22.31 -27.96 4.14
C ILE A 375 -23.73 -27.54 3.83
N GLN A 376 -24.22 -26.57 4.59
CA GLN A 376 -25.49 -25.93 4.37
C GLN A 376 -25.22 -24.43 4.29
N VAL A 377 -25.58 -23.83 3.15
CA VAL A 377 -25.39 -22.40 2.92
C VAL A 377 -26.64 -21.69 3.37
N THR A 378 -26.51 -20.78 4.33
CA THR A 378 -27.63 -19.93 4.75
C THR A 378 -27.94 -18.95 3.62
N GLN A 379 -29.17 -18.97 3.11
CA GLN A 379 -29.66 -17.95 2.18
C GLN A 379 -30.31 -16.82 2.99
N GLU A 380 -29.51 -15.88 3.48
CA GLU A 380 -30.04 -14.57 3.89
C GLU A 380 -30.09 -13.68 2.64
N ASN A 381 -31.27 -13.14 2.32
CA ASN A 381 -31.44 -12.27 1.16
C ASN A 381 -30.79 -10.91 1.43
N ILE A 382 -29.78 -10.54 0.63
CA ILE A 382 -29.24 -9.19 0.61
C ILE A 382 -30.16 -8.35 -0.29
N GLY A 383 -31.20 -7.79 0.31
CA GLY A 383 -32.22 -6.99 -0.38
C GLY A 383 -33.44 -7.79 -0.85
N SER A 384 -34.51 -7.07 -1.16
CA SER A 384 -35.81 -7.58 -1.60
C SER A 384 -35.87 -7.90 -3.09
N ASN A 385 -35.09 -7.19 -3.91
CA ASN A 385 -35.03 -7.33 -5.36
C ASN A 385 -33.63 -6.94 -5.89
N ILE A 386 -33.40 -7.13 -7.19
CA ILE A 386 -32.11 -6.84 -7.85
C ILE A 386 -31.65 -5.39 -7.62
N LEU A 387 -32.55 -4.41 -7.76
CA LEU A 387 -32.20 -3.00 -7.59
C LEU A 387 -31.89 -2.68 -6.12
N ASP A 388 -32.64 -3.27 -5.20
CA ASP A 388 -32.40 -3.15 -3.76
C ASP A 388 -31.05 -3.76 -3.36
N ALA A 389 -30.68 -4.93 -3.91
CA ALA A 389 -29.37 -5.54 -3.69
C ALA A 389 -28.22 -4.65 -4.17
N ILE A 390 -28.36 -4.04 -5.36
CA ILE A 390 -27.39 -3.09 -5.91
C ILE A 390 -27.30 -1.83 -5.03
N ALA A 391 -28.43 -1.25 -4.62
CA ALA A 391 -28.47 -0.04 -3.80
C ALA A 391 -27.85 -0.25 -2.41
N ASN A 392 -28.15 -1.39 -1.76
CA ASN A 392 -27.54 -1.77 -0.50
C ASN A 392 -26.02 -1.97 -0.64
N GLY A 393 -25.60 -2.71 -1.65
CA GLY A 393 -24.17 -2.90 -1.94
C GLY A 393 -23.45 -1.59 -2.27
N THR A 394 -24.10 -0.67 -2.99
CA THR A 394 -23.55 0.66 -3.27
C THR A 394 -23.35 1.46 -1.98
N THR A 395 -24.31 1.43 -1.07
CA THR A 395 -24.24 2.14 0.21
C THR A 395 -23.15 1.58 1.12
N GLU A 396 -23.04 0.26 1.20
CA GLU A 396 -21.94 -0.39 1.94
C GLU A 396 -20.58 -0.11 1.31
N GLY A 397 -20.50 -0.15 -0.03
CA GLY A 397 -19.32 0.23 -0.78
C GLY A 397 -18.90 1.68 -0.54
N LEU A 398 -19.84 2.62 -0.49
CA LEU A 398 -19.58 4.03 -0.18
C LEU A 398 -19.02 4.20 1.24
N LYS A 399 -19.64 3.55 2.24
CA LYS A 399 -19.13 3.57 3.62
C LYS A 399 -17.71 3.00 3.67
N LEU A 400 -17.46 1.88 2.99
CA LEU A 400 -16.14 1.26 2.92
C LEU A 400 -15.12 2.20 2.28
N ALA A 401 -15.43 2.77 1.12
CA ALA A 401 -14.54 3.67 0.39
C ALA A 401 -14.22 4.95 1.19
N ALA A 402 -15.23 5.56 1.83
CA ALA A 402 -15.04 6.71 2.71
C ALA A 402 -14.16 6.36 3.91
N ASN A 403 -14.37 5.17 4.52
CA ASN A 403 -13.58 4.72 5.65
C ASN A 403 -12.12 4.45 5.24
N VAL A 404 -11.89 3.87 4.06
CA VAL A 404 -10.54 3.67 3.48
C VAL A 404 -9.85 5.02 3.26
N GLY A 405 -10.52 5.98 2.60
CA GLY A 405 -9.95 7.31 2.36
C GLY A 405 -9.59 8.05 3.65
N ALA A 406 -10.50 8.06 4.64
CA ALA A 406 -10.27 8.66 5.94
C ALA A 406 -9.14 7.96 6.71
N MET A 407 -9.14 6.63 6.73
CA MET A 407 -8.11 5.82 7.38
C MET A 407 -6.72 6.13 6.79
N LEU A 408 -6.60 6.15 5.47
CA LEU A 408 -5.33 6.44 4.79
C LEU A 408 -4.81 7.83 5.11
N LEU A 409 -5.66 8.85 5.03
CA LEU A 409 -5.28 10.23 5.38
C LEU A 409 -4.74 10.28 6.81
N VAL A 410 -5.46 9.69 7.76
CA VAL A 410 -5.11 9.73 9.19
C VAL A 410 -3.82 8.96 9.47
N PHE A 411 -3.65 7.75 8.92
CA PHE A 411 -2.45 6.95 9.18
C PHE A 411 -1.21 7.54 8.51
N ILE A 412 -1.30 8.06 7.29
CA ILE A 412 -0.16 8.73 6.64
C ILE A 412 0.25 9.96 7.44
N ALA A 413 -0.71 10.76 7.92
CA ALA A 413 -0.43 11.90 8.78
C ALA A 413 0.22 11.49 10.11
N PHE A 414 -0.24 10.40 10.75
CA PHE A 414 0.39 9.87 11.96
C PHE A 414 1.81 9.37 11.71
N ILE A 415 2.05 8.65 10.62
CA ILE A 415 3.38 8.19 10.22
C ILE A 415 4.30 9.41 10.04
N ALA A 416 3.86 10.43 9.30
CA ALA A 416 4.63 11.66 9.11
C ALA A 416 4.93 12.38 10.43
N MET A 417 3.95 12.48 11.33
CA MET A 417 4.13 13.09 12.65
C MET A 417 5.11 12.29 13.53
N ILE A 418 5.03 10.96 13.53
CA ILE A 418 5.95 10.08 14.25
C ILE A 418 7.37 10.21 13.67
N ASN A 419 7.48 10.19 12.34
CA ASN A 419 8.76 10.35 11.64
C ASN A 419 9.39 11.72 11.87
N TYR A 420 8.61 12.78 12.01
CA TYR A 420 9.11 14.09 12.42
C TYR A 420 9.75 14.04 13.82
N GLY A 421 9.07 13.37 14.77
CA GLY A 421 9.60 13.16 16.12
C GLY A 421 10.89 12.32 16.11
N PHE A 422 10.90 11.21 15.38
CA PHE A 422 12.08 10.36 15.24
C PHE A 422 13.23 11.05 14.51
N GLY A 423 12.94 11.84 13.47
CA GLY A 423 13.94 12.63 12.75
C GLY A 423 14.66 13.61 13.67
N LYS A 424 13.92 14.31 14.54
CA LYS A 424 14.53 15.17 15.57
C LYS A 424 15.40 14.40 16.56
N LEU A 425 14.89 13.28 17.07
CA LEU A 425 15.64 12.43 18.00
C LEU A 425 16.93 11.89 17.37
N GLY A 426 16.84 11.44 16.12
CA GLY A 426 17.97 10.94 15.35
C GLY A 426 19.02 12.00 15.03
N ASN A 427 18.59 13.26 14.83
CA ASN A 427 19.52 14.39 14.65
C ASN A 427 20.27 14.70 15.95
N VAL A 428 19.58 14.78 17.08
CA VAL A 428 20.19 15.10 18.39
C VAL A 428 21.17 14.01 18.84
N THR A 429 20.86 12.75 18.54
CA THR A 429 21.69 11.59 18.93
C THR A 429 22.81 11.27 17.94
N GLY A 430 22.85 11.92 16.78
CA GLY A 430 23.75 11.57 15.67
C GLY A 430 23.39 10.25 14.99
N LEU A 431 22.24 9.63 15.31
CA LEU A 431 21.80 8.38 14.68
C LEU A 431 21.45 8.56 13.20
N ASN A 432 20.94 9.73 12.78
CA ASN A 432 20.55 9.93 11.38
C ASN A 432 21.73 9.80 10.42
N THR A 433 22.91 10.31 10.79
CA THR A 433 24.11 10.19 9.96
C THR A 433 24.59 8.74 9.90
N LEU A 434 24.52 7.99 11.01
CA LEU A 434 24.83 6.56 11.02
C LEU A 434 23.85 5.75 10.16
N ILE A 435 22.56 6.06 10.23
CA ILE A 435 21.51 5.39 9.46
C ILE A 435 21.71 5.66 7.96
N ALA A 436 21.87 6.91 7.56
CA ALA A 436 22.08 7.31 6.18
C ALA A 436 23.32 6.64 5.54
N ASN A 437 24.40 6.47 6.32
CA ASN A 437 25.65 5.90 5.80
C ASN A 437 25.67 4.36 5.75
N ASN A 438 24.84 3.68 6.53
CA ASN A 438 24.93 2.21 6.69
C ASN A 438 23.69 1.46 6.19
N THR A 439 22.61 2.17 5.86
CA THR A 439 21.29 1.58 5.62
C THR A 439 20.60 2.24 4.42
N PRO A 440 19.56 1.63 3.83
CA PRO A 440 18.82 2.24 2.72
C PRO A 440 17.90 3.39 3.15
N TYR A 441 17.92 3.78 4.42
CA TYR A 441 17.08 4.84 4.99
C TYR A 441 17.90 6.11 5.21
N LEU A 442 17.27 7.27 5.02
CA LEU A 442 17.92 8.58 5.20
C LEU A 442 18.01 9.02 6.66
N ALA A 443 17.08 8.56 7.50
CA ALA A 443 16.97 9.00 8.89
C ALA A 443 16.20 7.95 9.73
N LEU A 444 16.26 8.12 11.05
CA LEU A 444 15.42 7.39 11.99
C LEU A 444 13.95 7.68 11.67
N SER A 445 13.21 6.61 11.38
CA SER A 445 11.81 6.63 10.97
C SER A 445 11.10 5.38 11.49
N LEU A 446 9.77 5.40 11.47
CA LEU A 446 8.94 4.24 11.79
C LEU A 446 9.23 3.10 10.81
N GLU A 447 9.40 3.42 9.54
CA GLU A 447 9.80 2.50 8.47
C GLU A 447 11.13 1.83 8.78
N PHE A 448 12.14 2.59 9.18
CA PHE A 448 13.44 2.04 9.61
C PHE A 448 13.27 1.06 10.78
N ILE A 449 12.54 1.46 11.83
CA ILE A 449 12.36 0.65 13.03
C ILE A 449 11.65 -0.67 12.69
N LEU A 450 10.52 -0.59 11.99
CA LEU A 450 9.74 -1.76 11.58
C LEU A 450 10.53 -2.64 10.61
N GLY A 451 11.26 -2.01 9.69
CA GLY A 451 12.16 -2.66 8.73
C GLY A 451 13.17 -3.56 9.40
N TYR A 452 13.89 -3.06 10.39
CA TYR A 452 14.90 -3.84 11.10
C TYR A 452 14.31 -4.81 12.12
N ILE A 453 13.14 -4.53 12.72
CA ILE A 453 12.43 -5.50 13.59
C ILE A 453 12.06 -6.76 12.80
N PHE A 454 11.52 -6.60 11.59
CA PHE A 454 11.04 -7.74 10.79
C PHE A 454 12.07 -8.29 9.79
N SER A 455 13.20 -7.61 9.59
CA SER A 455 14.30 -8.07 8.71
C SER A 455 14.73 -9.53 8.93
N PRO A 456 14.94 -10.01 10.17
CA PRO A 456 15.35 -11.40 10.39
C PRO A 456 14.32 -12.40 9.85
N LEU A 457 13.03 -12.11 10.04
CA LEU A 457 11.95 -12.94 9.50
C LEU A 457 11.94 -12.90 7.96
N MET A 458 12.10 -11.71 7.36
CA MET A 458 12.16 -11.55 5.90
C MET A 458 13.29 -12.37 5.28
N TRP A 459 14.46 -12.34 5.90
CA TRP A 459 15.58 -13.17 5.47
C TRP A 459 15.28 -14.66 5.61
N LEU A 460 14.67 -15.11 6.71
CA LEU A 460 14.31 -16.52 6.90
C LEU A 460 13.31 -17.03 5.86
N ILE A 461 12.38 -16.18 5.40
CA ILE A 461 11.38 -16.55 4.36
C ILE A 461 11.91 -16.44 2.92
N GLY A 462 13.21 -16.19 2.73
CA GLY A 462 13.87 -16.26 1.43
C GLY A 462 14.04 -14.94 0.68
N VAL A 463 13.85 -13.80 1.36
CA VAL A 463 14.19 -12.47 0.81
C VAL A 463 15.71 -12.27 0.77
N ALA A 464 16.19 -11.54 -0.24
CA ALA A 464 17.58 -11.14 -0.37
C ALA A 464 18.01 -10.17 0.74
N LYS A 465 19.31 -10.12 1.06
CA LYS A 465 19.81 -9.28 2.16
C LYS A 465 19.57 -7.79 1.88
N GLU A 466 19.61 -7.40 0.61
CA GLU A 466 19.42 -6.03 0.14
C GLU A 466 17.99 -5.54 0.37
N ASP A 467 17.01 -6.42 0.21
CA ASP A 467 15.59 -6.05 0.30
C ASP A 467 14.98 -6.35 1.67
N MET A 468 15.67 -7.08 2.56
CA MET A 468 15.08 -7.58 3.82
C MET A 468 14.54 -6.47 4.73
N ALA A 469 15.20 -5.31 4.76
CA ALA A 469 14.77 -4.18 5.57
C ALA A 469 13.50 -3.52 5.00
N LEU A 470 13.45 -3.32 3.68
CA LEU A 470 12.29 -2.73 3.00
C LEU A 470 11.08 -3.68 3.04
N MET A 471 11.32 -4.98 2.88
CA MET A 471 10.29 -6.01 3.06
C MET A 471 9.79 -6.05 4.50
N GLY A 472 10.68 -5.86 5.48
CA GLY A 472 10.32 -5.79 6.89
C GLY A 472 9.44 -4.57 7.20
N GLN A 473 9.74 -3.44 6.57
CA GLN A 473 8.94 -2.21 6.67
C GLN A 473 7.53 -2.48 6.15
N LEU A 474 7.41 -3.08 4.97
CA LEU A 474 6.10 -3.38 4.37
C LEU A 474 5.26 -4.29 5.28
N LEU A 475 5.87 -5.32 5.88
CA LEU A 475 5.17 -6.17 6.85
C LEU A 475 4.75 -5.36 8.09
N GLY A 476 5.65 -4.58 8.67
CA GLY A 476 5.36 -3.83 9.88
C GLY A 476 4.28 -2.76 9.67
N ILE A 477 4.33 -2.03 8.56
CA ILE A 477 3.32 -1.03 8.20
C ILE A 477 1.97 -1.69 7.96
N LYS A 478 1.94 -2.85 7.29
CA LYS A 478 0.71 -3.64 7.16
C LYS A 478 0.10 -3.97 8.53
N LEU A 479 0.92 -4.45 9.47
CA LEU A 479 0.45 -4.84 10.80
C LEU A 479 -0.04 -3.65 11.62
N ALA A 480 0.73 -2.55 11.61
CA ALA A 480 0.51 -1.38 12.44
C ALA A 480 -0.62 -0.47 11.93
N ALA A 481 -0.75 -0.34 10.62
CA ALA A 481 -1.75 0.49 9.96
C ALA A 481 -2.73 -0.39 9.18
N SER A 482 -2.42 -0.66 7.91
CA SER A 482 -3.21 -1.54 7.06
C SER A 482 -2.41 -1.96 5.83
N GLU A 483 -2.87 -3.03 5.19
CA GLU A 483 -2.34 -3.50 3.93
C GLU A 483 -2.53 -2.48 2.79
N PHE A 484 -3.52 -1.58 2.86
CA PHE A 484 -3.64 -0.46 1.92
C PHE A 484 -2.41 0.47 1.97
N VAL A 485 -2.00 0.90 3.18
CA VAL A 485 -0.78 1.71 3.34
C VAL A 485 0.43 0.92 2.86
N GLY A 486 0.48 -0.37 3.16
CA GLY A 486 1.52 -1.27 2.66
C GLY A 486 1.61 -1.32 1.13
N TYR A 487 0.48 -1.41 0.42
CA TYR A 487 0.49 -1.45 -1.06
C TYR A 487 0.87 -0.11 -1.69
N ILE A 488 0.51 1.02 -1.07
CA ILE A 488 0.97 2.34 -1.51
C ILE A 488 2.50 2.42 -1.39
N GLN A 489 3.06 2.02 -0.25
CA GLN A 489 4.51 1.98 -0.08
C GLN A 489 5.17 0.99 -1.05
N LEU A 490 4.54 -0.16 -1.33
CA LEU A 490 5.07 -1.09 -2.35
C LEU A 490 5.06 -0.47 -3.75
N ALA A 491 4.05 0.33 -4.10
CA ALA A 491 3.97 1.03 -5.38
C ALA A 491 5.12 2.07 -5.53
N GLU A 492 5.51 2.73 -4.44
CA GLU A 492 6.68 3.60 -4.41
C GLU A 492 8.00 2.81 -4.45
N LEU A 493 8.13 1.77 -3.64
CA LEU A 493 9.35 0.96 -3.54
C LEU A 493 9.65 0.12 -4.79
N LYS A 494 8.66 -0.16 -5.64
CA LYS A 494 8.90 -0.80 -6.94
C LYS A 494 9.29 0.19 -8.04
N ASN A 495 9.26 1.50 -7.77
CA ASN A 495 9.63 2.50 -8.75
C ASN A 495 11.13 2.79 -8.64
N VAL A 496 11.89 2.52 -9.70
CA VAL A 496 13.34 2.77 -9.76
C VAL A 496 13.71 4.26 -9.69
N ALA A 497 12.76 5.16 -9.91
CA ALA A 497 12.95 6.59 -9.73
C ALA A 497 12.91 7.01 -8.24
N SER A 498 12.42 6.15 -7.35
CA SER A 498 12.41 6.41 -5.91
C SER A 498 13.83 6.34 -5.34
N ALA A 499 14.16 7.26 -4.42
CA ALA A 499 15.47 7.31 -3.76
C ALA A 499 15.82 5.98 -3.05
N THR A 500 14.80 5.30 -2.54
CA THR A 500 14.89 3.95 -2.00
C THR A 500 13.92 3.07 -2.77
N HIS A 501 14.42 1.97 -3.34
CA HIS A 501 13.61 1.01 -4.09
C HIS A 501 14.06 -0.43 -3.80
N LEU A 502 13.17 -1.38 -4.04
CA LEU A 502 13.48 -2.81 -4.02
C LEU A 502 14.41 -3.15 -5.18
N LYS A 503 15.41 -3.99 -4.90
CA LYS A 503 16.43 -4.37 -5.87
C LYS A 503 15.99 -5.53 -6.77
N PHE A 504 15.16 -6.44 -6.26
CA PHE A 504 14.77 -7.66 -6.95
C PHE A 504 13.27 -7.73 -7.27
N GLU A 505 12.93 -8.14 -8.50
CA GLU A 505 11.54 -8.39 -8.92
C GLU A 505 10.88 -9.46 -8.05
N LYS A 506 11.66 -10.48 -7.65
CA LYS A 506 11.25 -11.51 -6.69
C LYS A 506 10.66 -10.89 -5.42
N SER A 507 11.31 -9.87 -4.86
CA SER A 507 10.86 -9.22 -3.63
C SER A 507 9.55 -8.46 -3.85
N ILE A 508 9.37 -7.81 -5.01
CA ILE A 508 8.13 -7.12 -5.36
C ILE A 508 6.97 -8.12 -5.47
N ILE A 509 7.19 -9.27 -6.12
CA ILE A 509 6.18 -10.33 -6.21
C ILE A 509 5.92 -10.91 -4.81
N MET A 510 6.94 -11.23 -4.02
CA MET A 510 6.77 -11.72 -2.65
C MET A 510 5.99 -10.72 -1.78
N ALA A 511 6.27 -9.42 -1.90
CA ALA A 511 5.55 -8.36 -1.20
C ALA A 511 4.08 -8.34 -1.59
N THR A 512 3.77 -8.56 -2.87
CA THR A 512 2.39 -8.65 -3.37
C THR A 512 1.60 -9.75 -2.66
N TYR A 513 2.20 -10.92 -2.42
CA TYR A 513 1.56 -12.02 -1.66
C TYR A 513 1.55 -11.77 -0.15
N MET A 514 2.63 -11.21 0.40
CA MET A 514 2.76 -10.91 1.83
C MET A 514 1.73 -9.88 2.29
N LEU A 515 1.50 -8.86 1.47
CA LEU A 515 0.53 -7.80 1.75
C LEU A 515 -0.90 -8.26 1.54
N CYS A 516 -1.15 -9.26 0.69
CA CYS A 516 -2.47 -9.79 0.40
C CYS A 516 -3.08 -10.50 1.63
N GLY A 517 -3.78 -9.73 2.47
CA GLY A 517 -4.55 -10.21 3.61
C GLY A 517 -4.85 -9.08 4.60
N PHE A 518 -6.01 -9.10 5.23
CA PHE A 518 -6.45 -8.11 6.21
C PHE A 518 -5.80 -8.21 7.61
N ALA A 519 -4.71 -8.97 7.78
CA ALA A 519 -4.05 -9.12 9.08
C ALA A 519 -3.38 -7.81 9.54
N ASN A 520 -4.09 -7.04 10.39
CA ASN A 520 -3.65 -5.81 11.03
C ASN A 520 -4.41 -5.58 12.36
N PHE A 521 -3.92 -4.69 13.23
CA PHE A 521 -4.55 -4.48 14.55
C PHE A 521 -6.01 -3.98 14.46
N ALA A 522 -6.36 -3.18 13.44
CA ALA A 522 -7.71 -2.70 13.24
C ALA A 522 -8.70 -3.85 12.92
N SER A 523 -8.24 -4.86 12.18
CA SER A 523 -9.03 -6.03 11.81
C SER A 523 -9.51 -6.85 13.01
N ILE A 524 -8.79 -6.82 14.13
CA ILE A 524 -9.27 -7.43 15.38
C ILE A 524 -10.59 -6.78 15.81
N GLY A 525 -10.62 -5.44 15.83
CA GLY A 525 -11.84 -4.69 16.17
C GLY A 525 -12.96 -4.92 15.16
N ILE A 526 -12.63 -4.94 13.86
CA ILE A 526 -13.59 -5.19 12.78
C ILE A 526 -14.23 -6.57 12.92
N GLN A 527 -13.46 -7.62 13.21
CA GLN A 527 -14.00 -8.97 13.38
C GLN A 527 -14.80 -9.13 14.67
N ILE A 528 -14.37 -8.54 15.79
CA ILE A 528 -15.14 -8.56 17.05
C ILE A 528 -16.49 -7.85 16.86
N GLY A 529 -16.50 -6.72 16.16
CA GLY A 529 -17.73 -5.98 15.83
C GLY A 529 -18.62 -6.73 14.85
N GLY A 530 -18.08 -7.12 13.70
CA GLY A 530 -18.81 -7.78 12.62
C GLY A 530 -19.30 -9.16 13.02
N ILE A 531 -18.39 -10.09 13.32
CA ILE A 531 -18.75 -11.48 13.68
C ILE A 531 -19.50 -11.50 15.01
N GLY A 532 -19.10 -10.68 15.98
CA GLY A 532 -19.78 -10.60 17.28
C GLY A 532 -21.20 -10.03 17.20
N SER A 533 -21.55 -9.30 16.13
CA SER A 533 -22.95 -8.90 15.89
C SER A 533 -23.80 -10.05 15.34
N LEU A 534 -23.18 -10.99 14.61
CA LEU A 534 -23.83 -12.17 14.05
C LEU A 534 -23.98 -13.31 15.08
N ALA A 535 -23.02 -13.41 16.01
CA ALA A 535 -23.01 -14.39 17.11
C ALA A 535 -22.58 -13.73 18.43
N PRO A 536 -23.50 -13.03 19.13
CA PRO A 536 -23.22 -12.37 20.40
C PRO A 536 -22.58 -13.28 21.46
N GLY A 537 -22.94 -14.57 21.51
CA GLY A 537 -22.37 -15.55 22.44
C GLY A 537 -20.89 -15.82 22.24
N GLN A 538 -20.38 -15.60 21.02
CA GLN A 538 -18.97 -15.80 20.67
C GLN A 538 -18.09 -14.56 20.88
N ARG A 539 -18.67 -13.40 21.24
CA ARG A 539 -17.92 -12.13 21.37
C ARG A 539 -16.71 -12.22 22.31
N LYS A 540 -16.84 -12.98 23.40
CA LYS A 540 -15.72 -13.25 24.32
C LYS A 540 -14.61 -14.06 23.63
N THR A 541 -14.96 -15.13 22.94
CA THR A 541 -14.02 -15.98 22.18
C THR A 541 -13.27 -15.16 21.13
N LEU A 542 -13.99 -14.33 20.37
CA LEU A 542 -13.41 -13.45 19.35
C LEU A 542 -12.37 -12.50 19.95
N SER A 543 -12.69 -11.89 21.10
CA SER A 543 -11.77 -11.01 21.81
C SER A 543 -10.53 -11.73 22.33
N GLU A 544 -10.68 -12.94 22.89
CA GLU A 544 -9.55 -13.75 23.37
C GLU A 544 -8.63 -14.19 22.22
N PHE A 545 -9.18 -14.40 21.02
CA PHE A 545 -8.43 -14.86 19.86
C PHE A 545 -7.89 -13.76 18.97
N GLY A 546 -8.29 -12.49 19.13
CA GLY A 546 -7.87 -11.39 18.26
C GLY A 546 -6.39 -11.39 17.89
N LEU A 547 -5.49 -11.39 18.88
CA LEU A 547 -4.04 -11.40 18.61
C LEU A 547 -3.55 -12.71 17.98
N LYS A 548 -4.12 -13.85 18.39
CA LYS A 548 -3.77 -15.16 17.81
C LYS A 548 -4.23 -15.26 16.35
N ALA A 549 -5.39 -14.69 16.01
CA ALA A 549 -5.91 -14.61 14.66
C ALA A 549 -5.06 -13.69 13.77
N LEU A 550 -4.66 -12.53 14.29
CA LEU A 550 -3.73 -11.61 13.62
C LEU A 550 -2.43 -12.31 13.23
N ILE A 551 -1.78 -12.97 14.20
CA ILE A 551 -0.55 -13.72 13.97
C ILE A 551 -0.79 -14.83 12.95
N GLY A 552 -1.90 -15.56 13.09
CA GLY A 552 -2.26 -16.64 12.17
C GLY A 552 -2.45 -16.17 10.72
N GLY A 553 -3.20 -15.08 10.50
CA GLY A 553 -3.41 -14.50 9.17
C GLY A 553 -2.13 -13.95 8.56
N THR A 554 -1.26 -13.37 9.39
CA THR A 554 0.07 -12.88 8.98
C THR A 554 0.95 -14.04 8.52
N ILE A 555 1.04 -15.11 9.31
CA ILE A 555 1.84 -16.29 8.96
C ILE A 555 1.28 -16.96 7.69
N ALA A 556 -0.04 -17.04 7.52
CA ALA A 556 -0.65 -17.58 6.31
C ALA A 556 -0.27 -16.77 5.05
N SER A 557 -0.27 -15.43 5.14
CA SER A 557 0.16 -14.55 4.04
C SER A 557 1.67 -14.72 3.74
N LEU A 558 2.50 -14.78 4.79
CA LEU A 558 3.94 -15.02 4.67
C LEU A 558 4.25 -16.40 4.09
N LEU A 559 3.45 -17.41 4.41
CA LEU A 559 3.59 -18.76 3.85
C LEU A 559 3.34 -18.74 2.33
N SER A 560 2.30 -18.03 1.88
CA SER A 560 2.04 -17.83 0.45
C SER A 560 3.18 -17.09 -0.25
N ALA A 561 3.70 -16.01 0.36
CA ALA A 561 4.83 -15.26 -0.16
C ALA A 561 6.11 -16.12 -0.25
N THR A 562 6.37 -16.94 0.77
CA THR A 562 7.51 -17.86 0.81
C THR A 562 7.43 -18.88 -0.32
N ILE A 563 6.26 -19.48 -0.54
CA ILE A 563 6.02 -20.45 -1.62
C ILE A 563 6.18 -19.78 -2.99
N ALA A 564 5.64 -18.57 -3.18
CA ALA A 564 5.80 -17.83 -4.42
C ALA A 564 7.29 -17.53 -4.69
N GLY A 565 8.00 -16.98 -3.69
CA GLY A 565 9.44 -16.68 -3.76
C GLY A 565 10.30 -17.91 -4.08
N MET A 566 9.96 -19.05 -3.50
CA MET A 566 10.63 -20.33 -3.76
C MET A 566 10.56 -20.75 -5.25
N ILE A 567 9.42 -20.50 -5.90
CA ILE A 567 9.12 -20.94 -7.28
C ILE A 567 9.70 -19.98 -8.34
N ILE A 568 9.73 -18.68 -8.04
CA ILE A 568 10.14 -17.64 -8.98
C ILE A 568 11.64 -17.30 -8.90
N GLY A 569 12.34 -17.74 -7.84
CA GLY A 569 13.80 -17.68 -7.76
C GLY A 569 14.32 -16.74 -6.70
#